data_AF-A0A7C4U3F9-F1
#
_entry.id   AF-A0A7C4U3F9-F1
#
_cell.length_a   1.000
_cell.length_b   1.000
_cell.length_c   1.000
_cell.angle_alpha   90.00
_cell.angle_beta   90.00
_cell.angle_gamma   90.00
#
_symmetry.space_group_name_H-M   'P 1'
#
loop_
_entity.id
_entity.type
_entity.pdbx_description
1 polymer ?
#
loop_
_entity_poly.entity_id
_entity_poly.type
_entity_poly.pdbx_seq_one_letter_code
_entity_poly.pdbx_strand_id
1 'polypeptide(L)' 'PTESLKTQADVLEFAAGLEKGAASAYLGAVPQFHNKDLAKAAASIMGDETMHWAVLLNALGKDPVPAAFIA' A
#
# COMPACT_ATOMS: atom_id res chain seq x y z
N PRO A 1 -10.47 13.24 7.79
CA PRO A 1 -9.17 13.54 7.13
C PRO A 1 -9.22 14.64 6.06
N THR A 2 -10.37 14.92 5.44
CA THR A 2 -10.46 15.90 4.33
C THR A 2 -10.12 17.34 4.73
N GLU A 3 -10.32 17.71 6.01
CA GLU A 3 -9.97 19.04 6.51
C GLU A 3 -8.47 19.34 6.45
N SER A 4 -7.60 18.33 6.46
CA SER A 4 -6.13 18.47 6.41
C SER A 4 -5.54 18.33 5.00
N LEU A 5 -6.35 18.09 3.97
CA LEU A 5 -5.88 17.92 2.58
C LEU A 5 -6.00 19.24 1.83
N LYS A 6 -4.95 20.08 1.88
CA LYS A 6 -4.97 21.44 1.31
C LYS A 6 -4.22 21.53 -0.02
N THR A 7 -3.28 20.64 -0.26
CA THR A 7 -2.45 20.61 -1.48
C THR A 7 -2.57 19.28 -2.21
N GLN A 8 -2.14 19.24 -3.47
CA GLN A 8 -2.03 17.99 -4.22
C GLN A 8 -1.07 17.00 -3.54
N ALA A 9 0.02 17.51 -2.96
CA ALA A 9 0.96 16.70 -2.20
C ALA A 9 0.29 16.06 -0.97
N ASP A 10 -0.55 16.79 -0.24
CA ASP A 10 -1.26 16.25 0.93
C ASP A 10 -2.16 15.07 0.53
N VAL A 11 -2.83 15.16 -0.62
CA VAL A 11 -3.67 14.08 -1.16
C VAL A 11 -2.83 12.85 -1.52
N LEU A 12 -1.71 13.06 -2.22
CA LEU A 12 -0.81 11.98 -2.61
C LEU A 12 -0.15 11.31 -1.40
N GLU A 13 0.23 12.08 -0.38
CA GLU A 13 0.80 11.53 0.86
C GLU A 13 -0.24 10.75 1.66
N PHE A 14 -1.46 11.27 1.75
CA PHE A 14 -2.56 10.55 2.38
C PHE A 14 -2.85 9.23 1.65
N ALA A 15 -2.95 9.26 0.32
CA ALA A 15 -3.13 8.06 -0.49
C ALA A 15 -1.97 7.07 -0.29
N ALA A 16 -0.72 7.54 -0.32
CA ALA A 16 0.44 6.68 -0.11
C ALA A 16 0.42 6.00 1.28
N GLY A 17 -0.07 6.70 2.30
CA GLY A 17 -0.30 6.14 3.62
C GLY A 17 -1.38 5.05 3.64
N LEU A 18 -2.48 5.23 2.90
CA LEU A 18 -3.53 4.22 2.75
C LEU A 18 -3.00 2.96 2.06
N GLU A 19 -2.31 3.11 0.93
CA GLU A 19 -1.78 1.96 0.18
C GLU A 19 -0.74 1.17 0.98
N LYS A 20 0.16 1.87 1.68
CA LYS A 20 1.09 1.22 2.61
C LYS A 20 0.34 0.46 3.70
N GLY A 21 -0.68 1.08 4.29
CA GLY A 21 -1.49 0.45 5.34
C GLY A 21 -2.24 -0.79 4.84
N ALA A 22 -2.82 -0.72 3.63
CA ALA A 22 -3.51 -1.84 2.99
C ALA A 22 -2.54 -2.98 2.67
N ALA A 23 -1.37 -2.68 2.11
CA ALA A 23 -0.33 -3.67 1.86
C ALA A 23 0.11 -4.39 3.14
N SER A 24 0.40 -3.65 4.22
CA SER A 24 0.76 -4.25 5.52
C SER A 24 -0.39 -5.07 6.12
N ALA A 25 -1.65 -4.63 5.94
CA ALA A 25 -2.81 -5.39 6.39
C ALA A 25 -2.96 -6.73 5.66
N TYR A 26 -2.83 -6.74 4.33
CA TYR A 26 -2.88 -8.00 3.57
C TYR A 26 -1.69 -8.91 3.86
N LEU A 27 -0.48 -8.36 4.05
CA LEU A 27 0.69 -9.14 4.47
C LEU A 27 0.41 -9.90 5.78
N GLY A 28 -0.21 -9.24 6.76
CA GLY A 28 -0.65 -9.88 8.00
C GLY A 28 -1.79 -10.88 7.82
N ALA A 29 -2.66 -10.68 6.82
CA ALA A 29 -3.81 -11.54 6.55
C ALA A 29 -3.46 -12.81 5.77
N VAL A 30 -2.50 -12.77 4.82
CA VAL A 30 -2.09 -13.93 4.00
C VAL A 30 -1.90 -15.22 4.83
N PRO A 31 -1.13 -15.23 5.94
CA PRO A 31 -0.92 -16.45 6.73
C PRO A 31 -2.14 -16.89 7.55
N GLN A 32 -3.18 -16.07 7.68
CA GLN A 32 -4.40 -16.40 8.44
C GLN A 32 -5.39 -17.24 7.63
N PHE A 33 -5.29 -17.24 6.29
CA PHE A 33 -6.19 -18.01 5.44
C PHE A 33 -5.78 -19.47 5.34
N HIS A 34 -6.63 -20.38 5.84
CA HIS A 34 -6.46 -21.82 5.61
C HIS A 34 -6.76 -22.23 4.16
N ASN A 35 -7.63 -21.48 3.48
CA ASN A 35 -7.92 -21.71 2.07
C ASN A 35 -6.82 -21.05 1.22
N LYS A 36 -6.11 -21.87 0.44
CA LYS A 36 -5.01 -21.43 -0.43
C LYS A 36 -5.45 -20.45 -1.52
N ASP A 37 -6.68 -20.58 -2.02
CA ASP A 37 -7.21 -19.67 -3.03
C ASP A 37 -7.48 -18.27 -2.44
N LEU A 38 -7.96 -18.22 -1.19
CA LEU A 38 -8.11 -16.95 -0.46
C LEU A 38 -6.75 -16.34 -0.10
N ALA A 39 -5.78 -17.15 0.32
CA ALA A 39 -4.41 -16.69 0.58
C ALA A 39 -3.77 -16.10 -0.70
N LYS A 40 -3.97 -16.75 -1.85
CA LYS A 40 -3.49 -16.26 -3.14
C LYS A 40 -4.18 -14.97 -3.56
N ALA A 41 -5.50 -14.87 -3.36
CA ALA A 41 -6.24 -13.63 -3.64
C ALA A 41 -5.73 -12.47 -2.76
N ALA A 42 -5.57 -12.71 -1.45
CA ALA A 42 -5.04 -11.72 -0.52
C ALA A 42 -3.61 -11.28 -0.89
N ALA A 43 -2.74 -12.21 -1.27
CA ALA A 43 -1.40 -11.90 -1.75
C ALA A 43 -1.40 -11.09 -3.07
N SER A 44 -2.36 -11.37 -3.96
CA SER A 44 -2.52 -10.60 -5.21
C SER A 44 -2.94 -9.17 -4.93
N ILE A 45 -3.89 -8.96 -4.00
CA ILE A 45 -4.32 -7.61 -3.61
C ILE A 45 -3.18 -6.88 -2.92
N MET A 46 -2.48 -7.53 -1.98
CA MET A 46 -1.26 -6.98 -1.37
C MET A 46 -0.28 -6.46 -2.42
N GLY A 47 -0.01 -7.26 -3.46
CA GLY A 47 0.85 -6.87 -4.57
C GLY A 47 0.35 -5.61 -5.30
N ASP A 48 -0.96 -5.49 -5.53
CA ASP A 48 -1.57 -4.31 -6.14
C ASP A 48 -1.35 -3.04 -5.31
N GLU A 49 -1.61 -3.11 -4.00
CA GLU A 49 -1.41 -1.95 -3.12
C GLU A 49 0.08 -1.56 -3.02
N THR A 50 1.01 -2.53 -3.13
CA THR A 50 2.44 -2.19 -3.22
C THR A 50 2.78 -1.43 -4.50
N MET A 51 2.14 -1.76 -5.63
CA MET A 51 2.33 -1.06 -6.90
C MET A 51 1.75 0.36 -6.83
N HIS A 52 0.54 0.52 -6.28
CA HIS A 52 -0.06 1.82 -6.03
C HIS A 52 0.84 2.69 -5.15
N TRP A 53 1.34 2.12 -4.05
CA TRP A 53 2.24 2.83 -3.14
C TRP A 53 3.52 3.32 -3.86
N ALA A 54 4.16 2.46 -4.65
CA ALA A 54 5.36 2.82 -5.40
C ALA A 54 5.09 3.95 -6.41
N VAL A 55 3.97 3.92 -7.13
CA VAL A 55 3.56 4.98 -8.07
C VAL A 55 3.33 6.30 -7.33
N LEU A 56 2.68 6.28 -6.16
CA LEU A 56 2.44 7.48 -5.37
C LEU A 56 3.73 8.08 -4.81
N LEU A 57 4.67 7.25 -4.34
CA LEU A 57 6.00 7.71 -3.93
C LEU A 57 6.75 8.35 -5.10
N ASN A 58 6.68 7.75 -6.29
CA ASN A 58 7.27 8.32 -7.50
C ASN A 58 6.67 9.70 -7.84
N ALA A 59 5.34 9.82 -7.80
CA ALA A 59 4.64 11.09 -8.05
C ALA A 59 5.01 12.19 -7.05
N LEU A 60 5.37 11.80 -5.82
CA LEU A 60 5.88 12.69 -4.77
C LEU A 60 7.38 13.00 -4.88
N GLY A 61 8.09 12.44 -5.87
CA GLY A 61 9.54 12.60 -6.03
C GLY A 61 10.37 11.83 -4.99
N LYS A 62 9.78 10.83 -4.33
CA LYS A 62 10.42 9.96 -3.34
C LYS A 62 10.94 8.68 -4.03
N ASP A 63 11.78 7.92 -3.33
CA ASP A 63 12.20 6.58 -3.77
C ASP A 63 10.98 5.65 -3.87
N PRO A 64 10.63 5.11 -5.06
CA PRO A 64 9.47 4.25 -5.24
C PRO A 64 9.57 2.90 -4.53
N VAL A 65 10.77 2.40 -4.24
CA VAL A 65 11.00 1.10 -3.58
C VAL A 65 12.02 1.28 -2.46
N PRO A 66 11.64 1.97 -1.36
CA PRO A 66 12.58 2.40 -0.32
C PRO A 66 13.12 1.25 0.55
N ALA A 67 12.55 0.05 0.43
CA ALA A 67 12.97 -1.15 1.14
C ALA A 67 12.63 -2.42 0.36
N ALA A 68 13.40 -3.48 0.59
CA ALA A 68 13.16 -4.80 -0.01
C ALA A 68 11.94 -5.53 0.60
N PHE A 69 11.55 -5.17 1.82
CA PHE A 69 10.43 -5.78 2.56
C PHE A 69 9.49 -4.69 3.05
N ILE A 70 8.18 -4.94 2.93
CA ILE A 70 7.17 -4.15 3.63
C ILE A 70 7.15 -4.55 5.11
N ALA A 71 7.04 -3.54 5.97
CA ALA A 71 6.90 -3.67 7.42
C ALA A 71 5.47 -3.35 7.86
#